data_AF-A0A9Q0EFU5-F1
#
_entry.id   AF-A0A9Q0EFU5-F1
#
_cell.length_a   1.000
_cell.length_b   1.000
_cell.length_c   1.000
_cell.angle_alpha   90.00
_cell.angle_beta   90.00
_cell.angle_gamma   90.00
#
_symmetry.space_group_name_H-M   'P 1'
#
loop_
_entity.id
_entity.type
_entity.pdbx_description
1 polymer ?
#
loop_
_entity_poly.entity_id
_entity_poly.type
_entity_poly.pdbx_seq_one_letter_code
_entity_poly.pdbx_strand_id
1 'polypeptide(L)'
;MNATMARGAYELGETLAVVANVNNSSTKDIQPKYTLKQVVVYRAGGKQISSKKILMKASANVIEPNTQKSVTCSMQIPADMPPSIGNCRILSVEYFLKVRLNIKFSFDPKIKFPVVIMPSGSIAIHQSGGAVGPYPPGTMVGHQSTGLFHHPPSTFLAPYPAHYCLSAATANLPISSGQRPPSSCIHEHLTIPITTTIRSYFPTWPTSLEQV
;
A
#
# COMPACT_ATOMS: atom_id res chain seq x y z
N MET A 1 -22.77 -3.50 7.43
CA MET A 1 -21.83 -4.33 6.64
C MET A 1 -20.44 -4.16 7.25
N ASN A 2 -19.71 -5.25 7.45
CA ASN A 2 -18.30 -5.22 7.84
C ASN A 2 -17.47 -5.88 6.72
N ALA A 3 -16.26 -5.40 6.44
CA ALA A 3 -15.33 -6.09 5.57
C ALA A 3 -13.92 -6.06 6.16
N THR A 4 -13.16 -7.11 5.87
CA THR A 4 -11.83 -7.35 6.42
C THR A 4 -10.90 -7.86 5.32
N MET A 5 -9.64 -7.42 5.37
CA MET A 5 -8.58 -7.90 4.49
C MET A 5 -7.44 -8.45 5.33
N ALA A 6 -6.87 -9.57 4.93
CA ALA A 6 -5.80 -10.23 5.67
C ALA A 6 -4.56 -9.33 5.83
N ARG A 7 -4.23 -8.58 4.76
CA ARG A 7 -3.08 -7.67 4.72
C ARG A 7 -3.45 -6.37 4.01
N GLY A 8 -2.71 -5.31 4.33
CA GLY A 8 -2.77 -4.02 3.63
C GLY A 8 -1.74 -3.86 2.51
N ALA A 9 -0.71 -4.70 2.46
CA ALA A 9 0.35 -4.66 1.47
C ALA A 9 0.44 -5.99 0.69
N TYR A 10 0.69 -5.89 -0.61
CA TYR A 10 0.76 -7.03 -1.54
C TYR A 10 1.82 -6.80 -2.60
N GLU A 11 2.38 -7.89 -3.13
CA GLU A 11 3.30 -7.82 -4.27
C GLU A 11 2.55 -7.83 -5.61
N LEU A 12 3.20 -7.31 -6.65
CA LEU A 12 2.76 -7.49 -8.03
C LEU A 12 2.66 -8.98 -8.38
N GLY A 13 1.51 -9.38 -8.95
CA GLY A 13 1.19 -10.77 -9.27
C GLY A 13 0.51 -11.55 -8.13
N GLU A 14 0.46 -11.00 -6.92
CA GLU A 14 -0.10 -11.68 -5.75
C GLU A 14 -1.64 -11.68 -5.74
N THR A 15 -2.25 -12.66 -5.06
CA THR A 15 -3.69 -12.70 -4.85
C THR A 15 -4.09 -11.91 -3.59
N LEU A 16 -4.92 -10.89 -3.78
CA LEU A 16 -5.60 -10.17 -2.71
C LEU A 16 -6.91 -10.88 -2.35
N ALA A 17 -7.18 -11.07 -1.06
CA ALA A 17 -8.43 -11.64 -0.56
C ALA A 17 -9.12 -10.70 0.42
N VAL A 18 -10.44 -10.53 0.24
CA VAL A 18 -11.30 -9.74 1.11
C VAL A 18 -12.51 -10.57 1.54
N VAL A 19 -12.87 -10.45 2.80
CA VAL A 19 -14.07 -11.06 3.38
C VAL A 19 -15.05 -9.95 3.72
N ALA A 20 -16.29 -10.04 3.24
CA ALA A 20 -17.34 -9.11 3.57
C ALA A 20 -18.48 -9.82 4.31
N ASN A 21 -18.73 -9.40 5.54
CA ASN A 21 -19.85 -9.82 6.37
C ASN A 21 -21.02 -8.87 6.15
N VAL A 22 -22.07 -9.37 5.50
CA VAL A 22 -23.25 -8.60 5.16
C VAL A 22 -24.44 -9.15 5.93
N ASN A 23 -25.03 -8.31 6.77
CA ASN A 23 -26.34 -8.54 7.36
C ASN A 23 -27.37 -7.75 6.53
N ASN A 24 -28.15 -8.44 5.72
CA ASN A 24 -29.21 -7.85 4.92
C ASN A 24 -30.53 -7.91 5.70
N SER A 25 -30.80 -6.92 6.54
CA SER A 25 -32.11 -6.77 7.21
C SER A 25 -33.14 -6.02 6.36
N SER A 26 -32.90 -5.92 5.05
CA SER A 26 -33.80 -5.23 4.11
C SER A 26 -34.67 -6.22 3.34
N THR A 27 -35.70 -5.70 2.68
CA THR A 27 -36.59 -6.46 1.79
C THR A 27 -36.04 -6.62 0.37
N LYS A 28 -34.82 -6.17 0.10
CA LYS A 28 -34.23 -6.12 -1.25
C LYS A 28 -33.04 -7.05 -1.36
N ASP A 29 -32.83 -7.53 -2.58
CA ASP A 29 -31.61 -8.23 -2.96
C ASP A 29 -30.41 -7.30 -2.89
N ILE A 30 -29.32 -7.80 -2.32
CA ILE A 30 -28.05 -7.08 -2.22
C ILE A 30 -26.98 -7.81 -3.01
N GLN A 31 -26.29 -7.11 -3.91
CA GLN A 31 -25.13 -7.66 -4.60
C GLN A 31 -23.83 -6.95 -4.17
N PRO A 32 -22.93 -7.62 -3.43
CA PRO A 32 -21.61 -7.07 -3.14
C PRO A 32 -20.78 -6.96 -4.42
N LYS A 33 -20.19 -5.78 -4.65
CA LYS A 33 -19.26 -5.51 -5.75
C LYS A 33 -17.94 -5.00 -5.20
N TYR A 34 -16.86 -5.51 -5.75
CA TYR A 34 -15.49 -5.23 -5.36
C TYR A 34 -14.79 -4.54 -6.53
N THR A 35 -14.00 -3.51 -6.25
CA THR A 35 -13.28 -2.79 -7.29
C THR A 35 -11.93 -2.33 -6.78
N LEU A 36 -10.85 -2.82 -7.40
CA LEU A 36 -9.51 -2.32 -7.18
C LEU A 36 -9.27 -1.11 -8.10
N LYS A 37 -8.89 0.03 -7.50
CA LYS A 37 -8.64 1.27 -8.21
C LYS A 37 -7.24 1.77 -7.96
N GLN A 38 -6.65 2.35 -8.98
CA GLN A 38 -5.44 3.15 -8.90
C GLN A 38 -5.82 4.63 -8.96
N VAL A 39 -5.22 5.43 -8.10
CA VAL A 39 -5.28 6.88 -8.14
C VAL A 39 -3.86 7.41 -8.29
N VAL A 40 -3.60 8.09 -9.40
CA VAL A 40 -2.32 8.76 -9.64
C VAL A 40 -2.52 10.25 -9.50
N VAL A 41 -1.67 10.89 -8.72
CA VAL A 41 -1.73 12.33 -8.45
C VAL A 41 -0.41 12.96 -8.86
N TYR A 42 -0.47 13.92 -9.77
CA TYR A 42 0.65 14.74 -10.20
C TYR A 42 0.54 16.12 -9.58
N ARG A 43 1.63 16.63 -9.00
CA ARG A 43 1.70 17.94 -8.32
C ARG A 43 2.89 18.74 -8.84
N ALA A 44 2.63 19.89 -9.45
CA ALA A 44 3.66 20.78 -9.98
C ALA A 44 3.15 22.23 -10.00
N GLY A 45 4.04 23.20 -9.71
CA GLY A 45 3.71 24.62 -9.78
C GLY A 45 2.50 25.05 -8.94
N GLY A 46 2.26 24.40 -7.79
CA GLY A 46 1.09 24.66 -6.94
C GLY A 46 -0.23 24.05 -7.44
N LYS A 47 -0.24 23.40 -8.61
CA LYS A 47 -1.40 22.70 -9.16
C LYS A 47 -1.32 21.19 -8.88
N GLN A 48 -2.48 20.56 -8.76
CA GLN A 48 -2.62 19.11 -8.65
C GLN A 48 -3.59 18.57 -9.71
N ILE A 49 -3.23 17.48 -10.37
CA ILE A 49 -4.08 16.73 -11.30
C ILE A 49 -4.15 15.27 -10.83
N SER A 50 -5.34 14.69 -10.78
CA SER A 50 -5.53 13.28 -10.41
C SER A 50 -6.14 12.47 -11.55
N SER A 51 -5.55 11.31 -11.85
CA SER A 51 -6.11 10.30 -12.74
C SER A 51 -6.56 9.08 -11.94
N LYS A 52 -7.68 8.47 -12.34
CA LYS A 52 -8.24 7.28 -11.67
C LYS A 52 -8.41 6.17 -12.70
N LYS A 53 -7.76 5.04 -12.46
CA LYS A 53 -7.87 3.84 -13.29
C LYS A 53 -8.54 2.72 -12.49
N ILE A 54 -9.48 2.01 -13.10
CA ILE A 54 -10.00 0.77 -12.52
C ILE A 54 -9.12 -0.36 -13.03
N LEU A 55 -8.51 -1.10 -12.10
CA LEU A 55 -7.66 -2.23 -12.45
C LEU A 55 -8.47 -3.52 -12.55
N MET A 56 -9.41 -3.71 -11.61
CA MET A 56 -10.17 -4.94 -11.53
C MET A 56 -11.54 -4.71 -10.91
N LYS A 57 -12.52 -5.51 -11.34
CA LYS A 57 -13.86 -5.55 -10.79
C LYS A 57 -14.25 -7.01 -10.57
N ALA A 58 -14.87 -7.30 -9.44
CA ALA A 58 -15.62 -8.54 -9.29
C ALA A 58 -16.96 -8.25 -8.61
N SER A 59 -17.90 -9.18 -8.77
CA SER A 59 -19.17 -9.16 -8.07
C SER A 59 -19.35 -10.52 -7.42
N ALA A 60 -19.86 -10.52 -6.21
CA ALA A 60 -20.27 -11.77 -5.57
C ALA A 60 -21.71 -12.12 -5.92
N ASN A 61 -22.10 -13.31 -5.45
CA ASN A 61 -23.46 -13.79 -5.50
C ASN A 61 -24.41 -12.82 -4.77
N VAL A 62 -25.66 -12.83 -5.22
CA VAL A 62 -26.73 -12.06 -4.61
C VAL A 62 -27.03 -12.60 -3.21
N ILE A 63 -27.22 -11.69 -2.28
CA ILE A 63 -27.66 -11.96 -0.92
C ILE A 63 -29.14 -11.63 -0.86
N GLU A 64 -29.94 -12.65 -0.59
CA GLU A 64 -31.38 -12.56 -0.46
C GLU A 64 -31.80 -11.63 0.69
N PRO A 65 -33.04 -11.11 0.65
CA PRO A 65 -33.62 -10.32 1.73
C PRO A 65 -33.54 -11.04 3.08
N ASN A 66 -33.50 -10.25 4.16
CA ASN A 66 -33.57 -10.75 5.55
C ASN A 66 -32.56 -11.86 5.91
N THR A 67 -31.41 -11.90 5.23
CA THR A 67 -30.40 -12.94 5.41
C THR A 67 -29.04 -12.34 5.81
N GLN A 68 -28.26 -13.08 6.58
CA GLN A 68 -26.86 -12.77 6.85
C GLN A 68 -25.94 -13.73 6.10
N LYS A 69 -25.00 -13.20 5.32
CA LYS A 69 -23.99 -14.00 4.61
C LYS A 69 -22.59 -13.38 4.75
N SER A 70 -21.59 -14.25 4.88
CA SER A 70 -20.18 -13.89 4.72
C SER A 70 -19.75 -14.26 3.31
N VAL A 71 -19.12 -13.32 2.60
CA VAL A 71 -18.74 -13.46 1.21
C VAL A 71 -17.26 -13.18 1.07
N THR A 72 -16.52 -14.18 0.59
CA THR A 72 -15.09 -14.04 0.30
C THR A 72 -14.88 -13.78 -1.18
N CYS A 73 -14.03 -12.82 -1.51
CA CYS A 73 -13.62 -12.53 -2.88
C CYS A 73 -12.10 -12.48 -2.96
N SER A 74 -11.52 -13.33 -3.81
CA SER A 74 -10.11 -13.35 -4.15
C SER A 74 -9.90 -12.75 -5.54
N MET A 75 -8.87 -11.93 -5.69
CA MET A 75 -8.57 -11.26 -6.94
C MET A 75 -7.05 -11.17 -7.14
N GLN A 76 -6.56 -11.50 -8.33
CA GLN A 76 -5.13 -11.41 -8.63
C GLN A 76 -4.73 -10.00 -9.02
N ILE A 77 -3.72 -9.45 -8.34
CA ILE A 77 -3.13 -8.16 -8.69
C ILE A 77 -2.31 -8.36 -9.98
N PRO A 78 -2.57 -7.57 -11.05
CA PRO A 78 -1.78 -7.65 -12.26
C PRO A 78 -0.29 -7.43 -11.99
N ALA A 79 0.59 -8.16 -12.67
CA ALA A 79 2.03 -7.92 -12.59
C ALA A 79 2.46 -6.65 -13.36
N ASP A 80 1.69 -6.27 -14.39
CA ASP A 80 1.93 -5.12 -15.26
C ASP A 80 1.22 -3.86 -14.74
N MET A 81 1.68 -3.35 -13.60
CA MET A 81 1.25 -2.07 -13.05
C MET A 81 2.36 -1.46 -12.18
N PRO A 82 2.42 -0.13 -12.06
CA PRO A 82 3.43 0.49 -11.22
C PRO A 82 3.22 0.11 -9.74
N PRO A 83 4.29 0.05 -8.94
CA PRO A 83 4.17 -0.08 -7.49
C PRO A 83 3.61 1.22 -6.88
N SER A 84 3.24 1.15 -5.61
CA SER A 84 2.74 2.31 -4.86
C SER A 84 3.85 3.32 -4.60
N ILE A 85 3.50 4.59 -4.69
CA ILE A 85 4.39 5.72 -4.41
C ILE A 85 3.65 6.65 -3.48
N GLY A 86 3.92 6.55 -2.17
CA GLY A 86 3.35 7.46 -1.15
C GLY A 86 4.31 8.55 -0.68
N ASN A 87 5.62 8.33 -0.83
CA ASN A 87 6.67 9.17 -0.25
C ASN A 87 7.28 10.17 -1.24
N CYS A 88 6.52 10.63 -2.23
CA CYS A 88 7.00 11.58 -3.24
C CYS A 88 6.10 12.82 -3.31
N ARG A 89 6.73 14.01 -3.32
CA ARG A 89 6.02 15.30 -3.31
C ARG A 89 5.29 15.59 -4.62
N ILE A 90 5.90 15.23 -5.75
CA ILE A 90 5.40 15.57 -7.09
C ILE A 90 4.49 14.49 -7.70
N LEU A 91 4.57 13.25 -7.19
CA LEU A 91 3.84 12.09 -7.71
C LEU A 91 3.34 11.22 -6.54
N SER A 92 2.04 10.92 -6.50
CA SER A 92 1.50 9.85 -5.66
C SER A 92 0.84 8.78 -6.53
N VAL A 93 1.08 7.51 -6.20
CA VAL A 93 0.40 6.36 -6.80
C VAL A 93 -0.18 5.54 -5.66
N GLU A 94 -1.49 5.62 -5.49
CA GLU A 94 -2.25 4.99 -4.40
C GLU A 94 -3.25 3.99 -4.94
N TYR A 95 -3.45 2.89 -4.21
CA TYR A 95 -4.44 1.89 -4.55
C TYR A 95 -5.51 1.77 -3.47
N PHE A 96 -6.75 1.56 -3.92
CA PHE A 96 -7.87 1.36 -3.03
C PHE A 96 -8.72 0.18 -3.48
N LEU A 97 -8.98 -0.74 -2.56
CA LEU A 97 -10.04 -1.72 -2.73
C LEU A 97 -11.36 -1.10 -2.24
N LYS A 98 -12.30 -0.90 -3.16
CA LYS A 98 -13.64 -0.43 -2.83
C LYS A 98 -14.60 -1.61 -2.81
N VAL A 99 -15.20 -1.86 -1.66
CA VAL A 99 -16.32 -2.79 -1.49
C VAL A 99 -17.60 -1.98 -1.43
N ARG A 100 -18.57 -2.27 -2.31
CA ARG A 100 -19.88 -1.60 -2.33
C ARG A 100 -20.98 -2.65 -2.29
N LEU A 101 -22.05 -2.40 -1.56
CA LEU A 101 -23.28 -3.18 -1.70
C LEU A 101 -24.16 -2.48 -2.71
N ASN A 102 -24.48 -3.16 -3.80
CA ASN A 102 -25.37 -2.66 -4.83
C ASN A 102 -26.80 -3.05 -4.47
N ILE A 103 -27.59 -2.08 -4.03
CA ILE A 103 -28.97 -2.27 -3.57
C ILE A 103 -29.91 -1.54 -4.52
N LYS A 104 -30.92 -2.23 -5.04
CA LYS A 104 -31.89 -1.61 -5.96
C LYS A 104 -32.70 -0.55 -5.21
N PHE A 105 -32.80 0.66 -5.80
CA PHE A 105 -33.59 1.79 -5.28
C PHE A 105 -33.25 2.22 -3.85
N SER A 106 -32.03 1.96 -3.41
CA SER A 106 -31.56 2.36 -2.07
C SER A 106 -30.15 2.91 -2.14
N PHE A 107 -29.68 3.41 -1.00
CA PHE A 107 -28.30 3.89 -0.88
C PHE A 107 -27.33 2.71 -0.86
N ASP A 108 -26.30 2.78 -1.70
CA ASP A 108 -25.22 1.78 -1.74
C ASP A 108 -24.15 2.07 -0.66
N PRO A 109 -24.11 1.33 0.46
CA PRO A 109 -23.03 1.47 1.45
C PRO A 109 -21.70 1.01 0.84
N LYS A 110 -20.62 1.71 1.22
CA LYS A 110 -19.28 1.55 0.62
C LYS A 110 -18.21 1.56 1.70
N ILE A 111 -17.29 0.61 1.61
CA ILE A 111 -16.04 0.55 2.38
C ILE A 111 -14.88 0.74 1.42
N LYS A 112 -13.88 1.54 1.79
CA LYS A 112 -12.64 1.70 1.04
C LYS A 112 -11.49 1.24 1.92
N PHE A 113 -10.69 0.33 1.41
CA PHE A 113 -9.44 -0.05 2.04
C PHE A 113 -8.27 0.51 1.25
N PRO A 114 -7.30 1.17 1.89
CA PRO A 114 -6.02 1.45 1.27
C PRO A 114 -5.28 0.13 1.01
N VAL A 115 -4.62 0.03 -0.14
CA VAL A 115 -3.79 -1.11 -0.52
C VAL A 115 -2.44 -0.58 -0.96
N VAL A 116 -1.37 -1.13 -0.40
CA VAL A 116 0.00 -0.86 -0.81
C VAL A 116 0.44 -1.99 -1.74
N ILE A 117 0.87 -1.61 -2.93
CA ILE A 117 1.41 -2.53 -3.94
C ILE A 117 2.92 -2.36 -3.97
N MET A 118 3.63 -3.44 -3.73
CA MET A 118 5.08 -3.50 -3.71
C MET A 118 5.63 -4.19 -4.96
N PRO A 119 6.87 -3.88 -5.39
CA PRO A 119 7.56 -4.66 -6.40
C PRO A 119 7.63 -6.14 -6.01
N SER A 120 7.57 -7.04 -7.00
CA SER A 120 7.73 -8.48 -6.76
C SER A 120 9.09 -8.78 -6.11
N GLY A 121 9.12 -9.69 -5.14
CA GLY A 121 10.35 -10.11 -4.44
C GLY A 121 10.83 -9.16 -3.34
N SER A 122 10.03 -8.16 -2.97
CA SER A 122 10.33 -7.22 -1.88
C SER A 122 10.11 -7.82 -0.49
N ILE A 123 9.20 -8.77 -0.35
CA ILE A 123 8.89 -9.44 0.94
C ILE A 123 9.98 -10.48 1.30
N ALA A 124 10.73 -10.98 0.33
CA ALA A 124 11.83 -11.93 0.55
C ALA A 124 13.07 -11.30 1.23
N ILE A 125 13.26 -9.98 1.11
CA ILE A 125 14.47 -9.29 1.61
C ILE A 125 14.47 -9.22 3.15
N HIS A 126 13.31 -9.27 3.82
CA HIS A 126 13.22 -9.28 5.28
C HIS A 126 13.36 -10.66 5.94
N GLN A 127 13.33 -11.76 5.16
CA GLN A 127 13.47 -13.12 5.70
C GLN A 127 14.86 -13.71 5.52
N SER A 128 15.73 -13.10 4.72
CA SER A 128 17.14 -13.47 4.66
C SER A 128 17.93 -12.75 5.74
N GLY A 129 17.62 -13.05 7.00
CA GLY A 129 18.58 -12.94 8.09
C GLY A 129 19.61 -14.07 7.94
N GLY A 130 20.40 -14.03 6.86
CA GLY A 130 21.56 -14.89 6.72
C GLY A 130 22.50 -14.58 7.87
N ALA A 131 22.72 -15.56 8.74
CA ALA A 131 23.65 -15.48 9.84
C ALA A 131 25.04 -15.10 9.30
N VAL A 132 25.46 -13.85 9.52
CA VAL A 132 26.87 -13.48 9.47
C VAL A 132 27.54 -14.24 10.60
N GLY A 133 28.23 -15.33 10.25
CA GLY A 133 29.00 -16.15 11.18
C GLY A 133 30.09 -15.31 11.87
N PRO A 134 30.50 -15.69 13.09
CA PRO A 134 31.43 -14.90 13.89
C PRO A 134 32.82 -14.87 13.23
N TYR A 135 33.35 -13.65 13.04
CA TYR A 135 34.73 -13.42 12.66
C TYR A 135 35.68 -14.08 13.69
N PRO A 136 36.69 -14.86 13.28
CA PRO A 136 37.66 -15.41 14.22
C PRO A 136 38.57 -14.30 14.78
N PRO A 137 38.80 -14.24 16.11
CA PRO A 137 39.64 -13.22 16.73
C PRO A 137 41.13 -13.48 16.51
N GLY A 138 41.83 -12.45 16.03
CA GLY A 138 43.19 -12.07 16.43
C GLY A 138 44.36 -13.04 16.18
N THR A 139 45.24 -12.69 15.24
CA THR A 139 46.68 -12.90 15.46
C THR A 139 47.42 -11.64 15.03
N MET A 140 47.99 -10.95 16.01
CA MET A 140 48.83 -9.78 15.81
C MET A 140 50.27 -10.27 15.84
N VAL A 141 50.97 -10.22 14.71
CA VAL A 141 52.43 -10.29 14.68
C VAL A 141 52.90 -9.16 13.78
N GLY A 142 53.77 -8.32 14.34
CA GLY A 142 54.05 -6.99 13.83
C GLY A 142 55.16 -6.88 12.79
N HIS A 143 55.38 -5.61 12.47
CA HIS A 143 56.57 -4.97 11.92
C HIS A 143 56.90 -5.08 10.41
N GLN A 144 56.80 -3.89 9.80
CA GLN A 144 57.75 -3.27 8.86
C GLN A 144 57.75 -3.70 7.38
N SER A 145 56.97 -2.93 6.60
CA SER A 145 57.40 -2.21 5.39
C SER A 145 58.46 -2.84 4.47
N THR A 146 58.03 -3.31 3.30
CA THR A 146 58.65 -2.99 2.00
C THR A 146 57.60 -3.17 0.90
N GLY A 147 57.37 -2.11 0.12
CA GLY A 147 56.37 -2.08 -0.95
C GLY A 147 56.72 -2.94 -2.15
N LEU A 148 55.75 -3.09 -3.07
CA LEU A 148 55.90 -3.24 -4.52
C LEU A 148 54.48 -3.28 -5.12
N PHE A 149 54.02 -2.13 -5.61
CA PHE A 149 52.78 -1.99 -6.38
C PHE A 149 52.90 -2.79 -7.69
N HIS A 150 51.93 -3.65 -7.99
CA HIS A 150 51.74 -4.24 -9.32
C HIS A 150 50.47 -3.64 -9.96
N HIS A 151 50.68 -3.03 -11.12
CA HIS A 151 49.69 -2.35 -11.95
C HIS A 151 49.03 -3.35 -12.92
N PRO A 152 47.76 -3.17 -13.34
CA PRO A 152 47.29 -3.74 -14.60
C PRO A 152 47.53 -2.76 -15.78
N PRO A 153 47.74 -3.26 -17.01
CA PRO A 153 48.37 -2.53 -18.10
C PRO A 153 47.45 -1.53 -18.83
N SER A 154 48.09 -0.44 -19.27
CA SER A 154 47.56 0.67 -20.06
C SER A 154 47.09 0.29 -21.46
N THR A 155 45.93 0.82 -21.87
CA THR A 155 45.71 1.37 -23.22
C THR A 155 44.60 2.42 -23.17
N PHE A 156 44.96 3.71 -23.28
CA PHE A 156 44.47 4.64 -24.33
C PHE A 156 45.02 6.05 -24.05
N LEU A 157 45.64 6.63 -25.08
CA LEU A 157 46.14 8.01 -25.12
C LEU A 157 44.97 9.00 -25.21
N ALA A 158 44.95 10.02 -24.34
CA ALA A 158 44.83 11.44 -24.72
C ALA A 158 44.84 12.37 -23.46
N PRO A 159 45.39 13.59 -23.55
CA PRO A 159 45.70 14.43 -22.38
C PRO A 159 44.65 15.53 -22.14
N TYR A 160 44.31 15.79 -20.88
CA TYR A 160 43.84 17.11 -20.44
C TYR A 160 44.52 17.49 -19.11
N PRO A 161 45.16 18.66 -19.02
CA PRO A 161 45.85 19.09 -17.82
C PRO A 161 44.89 19.66 -16.78
N ALA A 162 45.13 19.31 -15.52
CA ALA A 162 44.45 19.85 -14.36
C ALA A 162 45.21 21.07 -13.80
N HIS A 163 44.54 22.21 -13.65
CA HIS A 163 44.81 23.25 -12.66
C HIS A 163 43.45 23.95 -12.41
N TYR A 164 42.93 24.10 -11.19
CA TYR A 164 43.42 24.95 -10.11
C TYR A 164 43.10 24.40 -8.70
N CYS A 165 43.88 24.87 -7.73
CA CYS A 165 43.86 24.50 -6.32
C CYS A 165 43.22 25.61 -5.45
N LEU A 166 42.80 25.20 -4.24
CA LEU A 166 42.60 25.97 -2.98
C LEU A 166 41.41 26.95 -2.85
N SER A 167 40.48 26.62 -1.94
CA SER A 167 40.49 27.20 -0.58
C SER A 167 39.49 26.49 0.34
N ALA A 168 39.96 26.18 1.54
CA ALA A 168 39.19 25.67 2.66
C ALA A 168 38.27 26.75 3.27
N ALA A 169 37.12 26.32 3.80
CA ALA A 169 36.43 27.04 4.87
C ALA A 169 35.79 26.00 5.80
N THR A 170 36.40 25.85 6.97
CA THR A 170 35.95 25.06 8.11
C THR A 170 34.72 25.70 8.75
N ALA A 171 33.64 24.94 8.93
CA ALA A 171 32.58 25.27 9.87
C ALA A 171 32.12 23.99 10.57
N ASN A 172 32.68 23.74 11.75
CA ASN A 172 32.21 22.75 12.72
C ASN A 172 30.99 23.32 13.46
N LEU A 173 29.89 22.56 13.56
CA LEU A 173 28.91 22.67 14.66
C LEU A 173 28.18 21.32 14.88
N PRO A 174 27.66 21.04 16.10
CA PRO A 174 27.89 19.76 16.78
C PRO A 174 26.74 18.74 16.72
N ILE A 175 27.13 17.51 17.05
CA ILE A 175 26.32 16.31 17.31
C ILE A 175 25.36 16.55 18.48
N SER A 176 24.08 16.28 18.29
CA SER A 176 23.12 16.09 19.39
C SER A 176 22.45 14.72 19.25
N SER A 177 22.71 13.87 20.24
CA SER A 177 22.16 12.55 20.46
C SER A 177 20.71 12.62 20.93
N GLY A 178 19.78 12.03 20.18
CA GLY A 178 18.41 11.80 20.61
C GLY A 178 17.99 10.38 20.25
N GLN A 179 18.12 9.45 21.20
CA GLN A 179 17.55 8.11 21.12
C GLN A 179 16.03 8.21 20.95
N ARG A 180 15.46 7.46 19.99
CA ARG A 180 14.02 7.15 19.92
C ARG A 180 13.89 5.62 19.99
N PRO A 181 13.00 5.06 20.84
CA PRO A 181 12.91 3.62 21.04
C PRO A 181 12.28 2.92 19.82
N PRO A 182 12.51 1.60 19.64
CA PRO A 182 12.00 0.86 18.50
C PRO A 182 10.48 0.69 18.59
N SER A 183 9.78 1.13 17.56
CA SER A 183 8.37 0.85 17.34
C SER A 183 8.20 -0.65 17.04
N SER A 184 7.54 -1.37 17.96
CA SER A 184 7.09 -2.74 17.77
C SER A 184 6.12 -2.83 16.58
N CYS A 185 6.45 -3.64 15.58
CA CYS A 185 5.55 -3.98 14.49
C CYS A 185 4.40 -4.82 15.02
N ILE A 186 3.25 -4.17 15.26
CA ILE A 186 1.98 -4.85 15.48
C ILE A 186 1.46 -5.27 14.10
N HIS A 187 1.22 -6.57 13.90
CA HIS A 187 0.44 -7.08 12.78
C HIS A 187 -1.01 -6.62 12.96
N GLU A 188 -1.30 -5.38 12.54
CA GLU A 188 -2.62 -4.79 12.64
C GLU A 188 -3.45 -5.22 11.41
N HIS A 189 -4.34 -6.19 11.61
CA HIS A 189 -5.34 -6.55 10.63
C HIS A 189 -6.28 -5.36 10.43
N LEU A 190 -6.20 -4.71 9.26
CA LEU A 190 -7.01 -3.54 8.90
C LEU A 190 -8.49 -3.90 8.90
N THR A 191 -9.12 -3.74 10.05
CA THR A 191 -10.55 -3.88 10.25
C THR A 191 -11.12 -2.48 10.25
N ILE A 192 -11.91 -2.13 9.23
CA ILE A 192 -12.63 -0.86 9.19
C ILE A 192 -14.08 -1.17 9.57
N PRO A 193 -14.45 -1.12 10.87
CA PRO A 193 -15.82 -1.33 11.26
C PRO A 193 -16.65 -0.14 10.79
N ILE A 194 -17.59 -0.40 9.89
CA ILE A 194 -18.75 0.48 9.73
C ILE A 194 -19.94 -0.30 10.27
N THR A 195 -20.27 -0.09 11.54
CA THR A 195 -21.51 -0.65 12.14
C THR A 195 -22.70 0.12 11.59
N THR A 196 -23.00 -0.05 10.29
CA THR A 196 -24.26 0.39 9.71
C THR A 196 -25.23 -0.76 9.82
N THR A 197 -26.08 -0.71 10.85
CA THR A 197 -27.38 -1.39 10.86
C THR A 197 -28.21 -0.73 9.77
N ILE A 198 -28.43 -1.42 8.65
CA ILE A 198 -29.26 -0.89 7.55
C ILE A 198 -30.72 -1.05 8.00
N ARG A 199 -31.21 -0.07 8.77
CA ARG A 199 -32.62 0.04 9.15
C ARG A 199 -33.32 0.85 8.06
N SER A 200 -34.22 0.22 7.31
CA SER A 200 -35.11 0.96 6.41
C SER A 200 -36.07 1.80 7.27
N TYR A 201 -35.96 3.13 7.21
CA TYR A 201 -37.02 4.01 7.69
C TYR A 201 -38.19 3.92 6.69
N PHE A 202 -39.31 3.35 7.13
CA PHE A 202 -40.59 3.45 6.47
C PHE A 202 -41.32 4.69 7.00
N PRO A 203 -41.61 5.72 6.18
CA PRO A 203 -42.64 6.68 6.55
C PRO A 203 -44.01 6.01 6.33
N THR A 204 -44.71 5.75 7.44
CA THR A 204 -46.14 5.41 7.42
C THR A 204 -46.91 6.64 6.94
N TRP A 205 -47.45 6.58 5.73
CA TRP A 205 -48.44 7.54 5.27
C TRP A 205 -49.78 7.24 5.96
N PRO A 206 -50.43 8.22 6.61
CA PRO A 206 -51.81 8.05 7.02
C PRO A 206 -52.70 8.14 5.79
N THR A 207 -53.51 7.10 5.60
CA THR A 207 -54.68 7.11 4.73
C THR A 207 -55.67 8.12 5.31
N SER A 208 -56.03 9.16 4.56
CA SER A 208 -57.30 9.86 4.75
C SER A 208 -57.91 10.17 3.40
N LEU A 209 -59.05 9.53 3.17
CA LEU A 209 -60.08 9.92 2.23
C LEU A 209 -60.56 11.34 2.57
N GLU A 210 -60.86 12.17 1.57
CA GLU A 210 -62.19 12.77 1.36
C GLU A 210 -62.25 13.57 0.05
N GLN A 211 -63.48 13.61 -0.51
CA GLN A 211 -63.95 14.28 -1.73
C GLN A 211 -63.65 15.80 -1.71
N VAL A 212 -63.48 16.52 -2.83
CA VAL A 212 -64.42 16.85 -3.93
C VAL A 212 -63.62 17.31 -5.15
#